data_AF-V9G422-F1
#
_entry.id   AF-V9G422-F1
#
_cell.length_a   1.000
_cell.length_b   1.000
_cell.length_c   1.000
_cell.angle_alpha   90.00
_cell.angle_beta   90.00
_cell.angle_gamma   90.00
#
_symmetry.space_group_name_H-M   'P 1'
#
loop_
_entity.id
_entity.type
_entity.pdbx_description
1 polymer ?
#
loop_
_entity_poly.entity_id
_entity_poly.type
_entity_poly.pdbx_seq_one_letter_code
_entity_poly.pdbx_strand_id
1 'polypeptide(L)'
;MIIGVAAVSVLSFIFGKLLFTLVPVFVEDFFFGNVLDNYVIRNLIEGVIKLILLLVYLWAISQTKVIKRLFQYHGAEHKVISAHEAGEELTVKNVQKYTRLHYRCGSSFMMLTIVLGVVVYSVVPWETMTERVLQRIVLLPVVLGVSFEFLKLTNAMRETPVLRFLGYPGLWLQLLTTKEPTDDQVEVSIASFNRMRELDAQYENVPVQQSVTGSVLDPAKG
;
A
#
# COMPACT_ATOMS: atom_id res chain seq x y z
N MET A 1 26.83 -0.59 4.54
CA MET A 1 25.80 -0.76 3.49
C MET A 1 24.38 -0.40 3.97
N ILE A 2 23.98 -0.80 5.19
CA ILE A 2 22.63 -0.57 5.75
C ILE A 2 22.23 0.92 5.83
N ILE A 3 23.13 1.79 6.30
CA ILE A 3 22.89 3.25 6.41
C ILE A 3 22.59 3.88 5.03
N GLY A 4 23.23 3.38 3.96
CA GLY A 4 22.99 3.87 2.60
C GLY A 4 21.62 3.47 2.07
N VAL A 5 21.21 2.22 2.25
CA VAL A 5 19.90 1.71 1.77
C VAL A 5 18.74 2.39 2.51
N ALA A 6 18.85 2.54 3.83
CA ALA A 6 17.83 3.23 4.63
C ALA A 6 17.68 4.70 4.20
N ALA A 7 18.79 5.42 4.06
CA ALA A 7 18.77 6.82 3.63
C ALA A 7 18.16 6.98 2.22
N VAL A 8 18.58 6.14 1.26
CA VAL A 8 18.02 6.16 -0.10
C VAL A 8 16.52 5.87 -0.08
N SER A 9 16.06 4.95 0.77
CA SER A 9 14.63 4.60 0.87
C SER A 9 13.80 5.77 1.41
N VAL A 10 14.26 6.43 2.47
CA VAL A 10 13.60 7.60 3.05
C VAL A 10 13.53 8.75 2.04
N LEU A 11 14.65 9.06 1.39
CA LEU A 11 14.71 10.11 0.37
C LEU A 11 13.78 9.79 -0.82
N SER A 12 13.78 8.54 -1.30
CA SER A 12 12.89 8.10 -2.39
C SER A 12 11.42 8.22 -2.00
N PHE A 13 11.07 7.87 -0.76
CA PHE A 13 9.72 8.01 -0.24
C PHE A 13 9.28 9.48 -0.19
N ILE A 14 10.10 10.36 0.38
CA ILE A 14 9.80 11.80 0.47
C ILE A 14 9.65 12.38 -0.94
N PHE A 15 10.60 12.11 -1.83
CA PHE A 15 10.57 12.60 -3.20
C PHE A 15 9.33 12.11 -3.95
N GLY A 16 9.06 10.80 -3.92
CA GLY A 16 7.90 10.21 -4.57
C GLY A 16 6.60 10.78 -4.01
N LYS A 17 6.49 10.93 -2.68
CA LYS A 17 5.29 11.46 -2.04
C LYS A 17 5.05 12.93 -2.40
N LEU A 18 6.08 13.76 -2.43
CA LEU A 18 5.97 15.16 -2.87
C LEU A 18 5.59 15.24 -4.35
N LEU A 19 6.22 14.43 -5.21
CA LEU A 19 5.91 14.38 -6.64
C LEU A 19 4.43 14.02 -6.87
N PHE A 20 3.95 12.92 -6.30
CA PHE A 20 2.55 12.50 -6.44
C PHE A 20 1.54 13.45 -5.78
N THR A 21 1.98 14.31 -4.85
CA THR A 21 1.12 15.31 -4.21
C THR A 21 1.06 16.60 -5.02
N LEU A 22 2.19 17.06 -5.56
CA LEU A 22 2.30 18.37 -6.21
C LEU A 22 2.08 18.32 -7.73
N VAL A 23 2.51 17.25 -8.42
CA VAL A 23 2.31 17.15 -9.88
C VAL A 23 0.83 17.29 -10.27
N PRO A 24 -0.14 16.61 -9.60
CA PRO A 24 -1.55 16.77 -9.93
C PRO A 24 -2.06 18.21 -9.74
N VAL A 25 -1.52 18.97 -8.80
CA VAL A 25 -1.89 20.38 -8.57
C VAL A 25 -1.53 21.23 -9.79
N PHE A 26 -0.31 21.10 -10.29
CA PHE A 26 0.15 21.86 -11.46
C PHE A 26 -0.52 21.40 -12.75
N VAL A 27 -0.74 20.10 -12.91
CA VAL A 27 -1.46 19.56 -14.08
C VAL A 27 -2.90 20.07 -14.08
N GLU A 28 -3.59 20.04 -12.94
CA GLU A 28 -4.95 20.55 -12.84
C GLU A 28 -5.02 22.05 -13.15
N ASP A 29 -4.11 22.85 -12.57
CA ASP A 29 -4.09 24.30 -12.79
C ASP A 29 -3.82 24.67 -14.25
N PHE A 30 -2.89 23.97 -14.90
CA PHE A 30 -2.57 24.21 -16.30
C PHE A 30 -3.75 23.97 -17.25
N PHE A 31 -4.54 22.92 -17.01
CA PHE A 31 -5.66 22.56 -17.88
C PHE A 31 -6.99 23.21 -17.50
N PHE A 32 -7.24 23.46 -16.21
CA PHE A 32 -8.56 23.83 -15.69
C PHE A 32 -8.59 25.15 -14.90
N GLY A 33 -7.44 25.76 -14.62
CA GLY A 33 -7.34 26.95 -13.77
C GLY A 33 -8.09 28.18 -14.29
N ASN A 34 -8.29 28.31 -15.60
CA ASN A 34 -9.01 29.43 -16.22
C ASN A 34 -10.49 29.12 -16.54
N VAL A 35 -10.95 27.90 -16.24
CA VAL A 35 -12.27 27.40 -16.64
C VAL A 35 -13.18 27.19 -15.43
N LEU A 36 -12.61 26.94 -14.25
CA LEU A 36 -13.36 26.56 -13.05
C LEU A 36 -12.98 27.44 -11.87
N ASP A 37 -13.96 28.16 -11.32
CA ASP A 37 -13.77 29.00 -10.13
C ASP A 37 -14.00 28.25 -8.81
N ASN A 38 -14.71 27.12 -8.85
CA ASN A 38 -15.06 26.37 -7.64
C ASN A 38 -13.90 25.46 -7.19
N TYR A 39 -13.23 25.84 -6.10
CA TYR A 39 -12.09 25.11 -5.53
C TYR A 39 -12.39 23.64 -5.17
N VAL A 40 -13.63 23.29 -4.80
CA VAL A 40 -14.03 21.91 -4.49
C VAL A 40 -14.03 21.05 -5.76
N ILE A 41 -14.53 21.60 -6.88
CA ILE A 41 -14.50 20.92 -8.17
C ILE A 41 -13.05 20.73 -8.62
N ARG A 42 -12.21 21.76 -8.44
CA ARG A 42 -10.76 21.68 -8.74
C ARG A 42 -10.06 20.61 -7.90
N ASN A 43 -10.39 20.47 -6.63
CA ASN A 43 -9.86 19.40 -5.76
C ASN A 43 -10.33 18.00 -6.21
N LEU A 44 -11.57 17.86 -6.66
CA LEU A 44 -12.08 16.60 -7.21
C LEU A 44 -11.34 16.21 -8.49
N ILE A 45 -11.12 17.17 -9.40
CA ILE A 45 -10.35 16.96 -10.63
C ILE A 45 -8.90 16.59 -10.30
N GLU A 46 -8.25 17.28 -9.35
CA GLU A 46 -6.92 16.91 -8.86
C GLU A 46 -6.90 15.46 -8.35
N GLY A 47 -7.94 15.04 -7.61
CA GLY A 47 -8.12 13.66 -7.17
C GLY A 47 -8.18 12.66 -8.31
N VAL A 48 -8.95 12.96 -9.36
CA VAL A 48 -9.07 12.14 -10.57
C VAL A 48 -7.73 12.08 -11.31
N ILE A 49 -7.04 13.21 -11.50
CA ILE A 49 -5.71 13.26 -12.11
C ILE A 49 -4.72 12.41 -11.32
N LYS A 50 -4.72 12.54 -9.98
CA LYS A 50 -3.86 11.77 -9.08
C LYS A 50 -4.14 10.27 -9.17
N LEU A 51 -5.41 9.88 -9.26
CA LEU A 51 -5.81 8.49 -9.46
C LEU A 51 -5.33 7.94 -10.80
N ILE A 52 -5.57 8.67 -11.90
CA ILE A 52 -5.11 8.28 -13.24
C ILE A 52 -3.58 8.18 -13.27
N LEU A 53 -2.88 9.16 -12.72
CA LEU A 53 -1.42 9.16 -12.63
C LEU A 53 -0.91 7.94 -11.87
N LEU A 54 -1.50 7.60 -10.72
CA LEU A 54 -1.15 6.42 -9.95
C LEU A 54 -1.35 5.14 -10.78
N LEU A 55 -2.53 4.97 -11.39
CA LEU A 55 -2.87 3.76 -12.14
C LEU A 55 -1.97 3.59 -13.37
N VAL A 56 -1.75 4.67 -14.14
CA VAL A 56 -0.87 4.65 -15.31
C VAL A 56 0.57 4.37 -14.92
N TYR A 57 1.06 5.01 -13.85
CA TYR A 57 2.41 4.78 -13.34
C TYR A 57 2.60 3.31 -12.94
N LEU A 58 1.72 2.78 -12.08
CA LEU A 58 1.80 1.41 -11.61
C LEU A 58 1.67 0.41 -12.76
N TRP A 59 0.78 0.67 -13.71
CA TRP A 59 0.63 -0.16 -14.89
C TRP A 59 1.90 -0.18 -15.75
N ALA A 60 2.48 0.99 -16.02
CA ALA A 60 3.69 1.11 -16.84
C ALA A 60 4.87 0.37 -16.20
N ILE A 61 5.15 0.60 -14.91
CA ILE A 61 6.27 -0.07 -14.24
C ILE A 61 6.03 -1.58 -14.12
N SER A 62 4.78 -2.02 -13.95
CA SER A 62 4.40 -3.43 -13.87
C SER A 62 4.68 -4.22 -15.16
N GLN A 63 4.92 -3.54 -16.29
CA GLN A 63 5.30 -4.25 -17.51
C GLN A 63 6.73 -4.79 -17.47
N THR A 64 7.59 -4.22 -16.59
CA THR A 64 8.98 -4.67 -16.45
C THR A 64 9.07 -5.99 -15.67
N LYS A 65 10.02 -6.86 -16.05
CA LYS A 65 10.22 -8.18 -15.41
C LYS A 65 10.51 -8.06 -13.92
N VAL A 66 11.33 -7.07 -13.54
CA VAL A 66 11.74 -6.84 -12.13
C VAL A 66 10.53 -6.50 -11.26
N ILE A 67 9.68 -5.56 -11.71
CA ILE A 67 8.51 -5.14 -10.93
C ILE A 67 7.42 -6.21 -10.94
N LYS A 68 7.24 -6.95 -12.04
CA LYS A 68 6.37 -8.14 -12.04
C LYS A 68 6.79 -9.14 -10.96
N ARG A 69 8.09 -9.46 -10.88
CA ARG A 69 8.63 -10.36 -9.85
C ARG A 69 8.41 -9.81 -8.43
N LEU A 70 8.59 -8.51 -8.23
CA LEU A 70 8.28 -7.85 -6.95
C LEU A 70 6.80 -7.99 -6.57
N PHE A 71 5.89 -7.76 -7.52
CA PHE A 71 4.45 -7.91 -7.29
C PHE A 71 4.02 -9.37 -7.07
N GLN A 72 4.78 -10.35 -7.57
CA GLN A 72 4.59 -11.75 -7.22
C GLN A 72 5.00 -12.03 -5.76
N TYR A 73 6.16 -11.55 -5.31
CA TYR A 73 6.55 -11.69 -3.89
C TYR A 73 5.54 -11.00 -2.95
N HIS A 74 5.01 -9.85 -3.35
CA HIS A 74 3.93 -9.20 -2.61
C HIS A 74 2.64 -10.06 -2.58
N GLY A 75 2.32 -10.74 -3.68
CA GLY A 75 1.24 -11.74 -3.71
C GLY A 75 1.50 -12.92 -2.77
N ALA A 76 2.74 -13.42 -2.71
CA ALA A 76 3.14 -14.48 -1.79
C ALA A 76 2.97 -14.07 -0.32
N GLU A 77 3.38 -12.85 0.04
CA GLU A 77 3.19 -12.29 1.38
C GLU A 77 1.70 -12.32 1.79
N HIS A 78 0.81 -11.82 0.93
CA HIS A 78 -0.63 -11.84 1.20
C HIS A 78 -1.18 -13.24 1.42
N LYS A 79 -0.75 -14.21 0.61
CA LYS A 79 -1.19 -15.61 0.74
C LYS A 79 -0.68 -16.23 2.05
N VAL A 80 0.59 -16.00 2.41
CA VAL A 80 1.19 -16.52 3.65
C VAL A 80 0.48 -15.94 4.88
N ILE A 81 0.25 -14.63 4.90
CA ILE A 81 -0.49 -13.98 5.98
C ILE A 81 -1.91 -14.55 6.08
N SER A 82 -2.61 -14.71 4.95
CA SER A 82 -3.98 -15.25 4.95
C SER A 82 -4.04 -16.69 5.46
N ALA A 83 -3.10 -17.55 5.04
CA ALA A 83 -2.99 -18.91 5.55
C ALA A 83 -2.72 -18.96 7.06
N HIS A 84 -1.87 -18.05 7.54
CA HIS A 84 -1.60 -17.91 8.97
C HIS A 84 -2.82 -17.41 9.75
N GLU A 85 -3.52 -16.38 9.27
CA GLU A 85 -4.75 -15.86 9.89
C GLU A 85 -5.87 -16.91 9.95
N ALA A 86 -5.88 -17.87 9.02
CA ALA A 86 -6.81 -19.00 9.00
C ALA A 86 -6.37 -20.18 9.88
N GLY A 87 -5.19 -20.11 10.50
CA GLY A 87 -4.65 -21.18 11.35
C GLY A 87 -4.19 -22.43 10.58
N GLU A 88 -3.95 -22.34 9.27
CA GLU A 88 -3.40 -23.45 8.49
C GLU A 88 -1.89 -23.61 8.72
N GLU A 89 -1.41 -24.83 8.54
CA GLU A 89 0.03 -25.10 8.49
C GLU A 89 0.66 -24.40 7.27
N LEU A 90 1.75 -23.65 7.49
CA LEU A 90 2.44 -22.88 6.46
C LEU A 90 3.27 -23.78 5.53
N THR A 91 2.57 -24.50 4.66
CA THR A 91 3.14 -25.25 3.54
C THR A 91 2.80 -24.56 2.22
N VAL A 92 3.63 -24.73 1.19
CA VAL A 92 3.37 -24.16 -0.15
C VAL A 92 1.97 -24.55 -0.65
N LYS A 93 1.60 -25.82 -0.50
CA LYS A 93 0.29 -26.36 -0.90
C LYS A 93 -0.88 -25.64 -0.21
N ASN A 94 -0.76 -25.34 1.09
CA ASN A 94 -1.81 -24.65 1.83
C ASN A 94 -1.86 -23.17 1.46
N VAL A 95 -0.70 -22.51 1.41
CA VAL A 95 -0.59 -21.08 1.08
C VAL A 95 -1.12 -20.78 -0.32
N GLN A 96 -0.85 -21.63 -1.32
CA GLN A 96 -1.28 -21.38 -2.69
C GLN A 96 -2.81 -21.31 -2.88
N LYS A 97 -3.60 -21.89 -1.96
CA LYS A 97 -5.08 -21.85 -2.00
C LYS A 97 -5.63 -20.44 -1.74
N TYR A 98 -4.87 -19.58 -1.08
CA TYR A 98 -5.33 -18.26 -0.65
C TYR A 98 -5.26 -17.24 -1.78
N THR A 99 -6.10 -16.22 -1.70
CA THR A 99 -6.10 -15.10 -2.64
C THR A 99 -4.91 -14.16 -2.39
N ARG A 100 -4.42 -13.53 -3.45
CA ARG A 100 -3.44 -12.43 -3.40
C ARG A 100 -4.03 -11.08 -2.98
N LEU A 101 -5.30 -11.04 -2.56
CA LEU A 101 -6.01 -9.83 -2.16
C LEU A 101 -6.22 -9.82 -0.64
N HIS A 102 -5.79 -8.76 0.04
CA HIS A 102 -5.82 -8.68 1.49
C HIS A 102 -6.23 -7.29 2.01
N TYR A 103 -7.14 -7.23 2.98
CA TYR A 103 -7.69 -5.96 3.49
C TYR A 103 -6.66 -5.07 4.20
N ARG A 104 -5.57 -5.65 4.70
CA ARG A 104 -4.55 -4.95 5.51
C ARG A 104 -3.34 -4.46 4.70
N CYS A 105 -3.44 -4.43 3.37
CA CYS A 105 -2.32 -4.09 2.51
C CYS A 105 -2.04 -2.58 2.43
N GLY A 106 -0.75 -2.21 2.44
CA GLY A 106 -0.29 -0.83 2.23
C GLY A 106 -0.62 -0.24 0.85
N SER A 107 -0.87 -1.06 -0.18
CA SER A 107 -1.38 -0.55 -1.46
C SER A 107 -2.81 -0.02 -1.35
N SER A 108 -3.66 -0.66 -0.52
CA SER A 108 -4.99 -0.14 -0.22
C SER A 108 -4.91 1.19 0.52
N PHE A 109 -3.94 1.35 1.41
CA PHE A 109 -3.64 2.64 2.04
C PHE A 109 -3.34 3.73 1.01
N MET A 110 -2.51 3.46 -0.02
CA MET A 110 -2.25 4.43 -1.09
C MET A 110 -3.54 4.91 -1.77
N MET A 111 -4.44 3.99 -2.12
CA MET A 111 -5.74 4.34 -2.72
C MET A 111 -6.59 5.21 -1.79
N LEU A 112 -6.67 4.86 -0.50
CA LEU A 112 -7.40 5.61 0.50
C LEU A 112 -6.86 7.04 0.65
N THR A 113 -5.54 7.24 0.57
CA THR A 113 -4.95 8.60 0.65
C THR A 113 -5.37 9.51 -0.51
N ILE A 114 -5.74 8.95 -1.66
CA ILE A 114 -6.26 9.74 -2.78
C ILE A 114 -7.72 10.12 -2.50
N VAL A 115 -8.56 9.13 -2.19
CA VAL A 115 -10.00 9.34 -1.97
C VAL A 115 -10.24 10.27 -0.78
N LEU A 116 -9.64 9.96 0.37
CA LEU A 116 -9.79 10.75 1.59
C LEU A 116 -9.00 12.07 1.50
N GLY A 117 -7.92 12.10 0.72
CA GLY A 117 -7.20 13.34 0.41
C GLY A 117 -8.10 14.37 -0.23
N VAL A 118 -8.90 14.00 -1.25
CA VAL A 118 -9.86 14.92 -1.89
C VAL A 118 -10.83 15.50 -0.86
N VAL A 119 -11.36 14.67 0.04
CA VAL A 119 -12.29 15.12 1.09
C VAL A 119 -11.59 16.11 2.02
N VAL A 120 -10.44 15.74 2.60
CA VAL A 120 -9.70 16.58 3.54
C VAL A 120 -9.31 17.92 2.92
N TYR A 121 -8.81 17.90 1.68
CA TYR A 121 -8.39 19.10 0.97
C TYR A 121 -9.57 20.00 0.55
N SER A 122 -10.79 19.46 0.44
CA SER A 122 -11.98 20.23 0.07
C SER A 122 -12.63 20.95 1.25
N VAL A 123 -12.22 20.65 2.49
CA VAL A 123 -12.67 21.37 3.69
C VAL A 123 -11.89 22.68 3.87
N VAL A 124 -10.72 22.83 3.25
CA VAL A 124 -9.86 24.01 3.40
C VAL A 124 -9.88 24.84 2.10
N PRO A 125 -10.44 26.06 2.12
CA PRO A 125 -10.42 26.94 0.95
C PRO A 125 -9.02 27.51 0.71
N TRP A 126 -8.77 27.95 -0.53
CA TRP A 126 -7.51 28.53 -0.96
C TRP A 126 -7.80 29.50 -2.12
N GLU A 127 -7.10 30.63 -2.15
CA GLU A 127 -7.29 31.67 -3.17
C GLU A 127 -6.07 31.73 -4.11
N THR A 128 -4.89 31.43 -3.58
CA THR A 128 -3.64 31.48 -4.35
C THR A 128 -3.03 30.10 -4.57
N MET A 129 -2.25 29.95 -5.65
CA MET A 129 -1.49 28.72 -5.91
C MET A 129 -0.51 28.39 -4.77
N THR A 130 0.10 29.41 -4.16
CA THR A 130 1.03 29.23 -3.04
C THR A 130 0.31 28.67 -1.81
N GLU A 131 -0.83 29.23 -1.43
CA GLU A 131 -1.67 28.68 -0.36
C GLU A 131 -2.06 27.24 -0.66
N ARG A 132 -2.43 26.97 -1.92
CA ARG A 132 -2.82 25.63 -2.36
C ARG A 132 -1.68 24.61 -2.21
N VAL A 133 -0.45 24.97 -2.58
CA VAL A 133 0.71 24.07 -2.43
C VAL A 133 1.05 23.87 -0.95
N LEU A 134 1.05 24.95 -0.16
CA LEU A 134 1.36 24.89 1.26
C LEU A 134 0.36 24.00 2.02
N GLN A 135 -0.96 24.16 1.79
CA GLN A 135 -1.95 23.31 2.43
C GLN A 135 -1.76 21.82 2.09
N ARG A 136 -1.30 21.47 0.88
CA ARG A 136 -1.10 20.07 0.47
C ARG A 136 0.03 19.43 1.27
N ILE A 137 1.08 20.19 1.54
CA ILE A 137 2.24 19.75 2.32
C ILE A 137 1.88 19.68 3.80
N VAL A 138 1.26 20.74 4.34
CA VAL A 138 0.92 20.83 5.78
C VAL A 138 -0.12 19.81 6.19
N LEU A 139 -1.14 19.56 5.36
CA LEU A 139 -2.20 18.59 5.65
C LEU A 139 -1.82 17.15 5.27
N LEU A 140 -0.63 16.91 4.71
CA LEU A 140 -0.17 15.58 4.33
C LEU A 140 -0.19 14.59 5.50
N PRO A 141 0.31 14.92 6.71
CA PRO A 141 0.23 14.04 7.87
C PRO A 141 -1.22 13.72 8.26
N VAL A 142 -2.13 14.70 8.13
CA VAL A 142 -3.57 14.51 8.43
C VAL A 142 -4.18 13.51 7.45
N VAL A 143 -3.92 13.67 6.14
CA VAL A 143 -4.42 12.73 5.12
C VAL A 143 -3.89 11.32 5.38
N LEU A 144 -2.61 11.17 5.72
CA LEU A 144 -2.02 9.87 6.06
C LEU A 144 -2.66 9.27 7.32
N GLY A 145 -2.81 10.05 8.38
CA GLY A 145 -3.43 9.61 9.64
C GLY A 145 -4.87 9.15 9.45
N VAL A 146 -5.70 9.99 8.80
CA VAL A 146 -7.10 9.65 8.51
C VAL A 146 -7.20 8.42 7.61
N SER A 147 -6.32 8.28 6.62
CA SER A 147 -6.30 7.10 5.75
C SER A 147 -5.90 5.82 6.49
N PHE A 148 -5.04 5.92 7.51
CA PHE A 148 -4.62 4.78 8.31
C PHE A 148 -5.73 4.32 9.25
N GLU A 149 -6.42 5.26 9.90
CA GLU A 149 -7.61 4.95 10.70
C GLU A 149 -8.72 4.35 9.85
N PHE A 150 -8.95 4.89 8.65
CA PHE A 150 -9.94 4.35 7.73
C PHE A 150 -9.55 2.95 7.22
N LEU A 151 -8.27 2.69 6.96
CA LEU A 151 -7.78 1.35 6.62
C LEU A 151 -8.10 0.35 7.74
N LYS A 152 -7.77 0.69 9.00
CA LYS A 152 -8.11 -0.13 10.16
C LYS A 152 -9.62 -0.39 10.26
N LEU A 153 -10.43 0.65 10.04
CA LEU A 153 -11.89 0.54 10.02
C LEU A 153 -12.38 -0.42 8.92
N THR A 154 -11.90 -0.28 7.67
CA THR A 154 -12.32 -1.17 6.57
C THR A 154 -11.96 -2.63 6.85
N ASN A 155 -10.83 -2.88 7.50
CA ASN A 155 -10.46 -4.24 7.92
C ASN A 155 -11.39 -4.76 9.04
N ALA A 156 -11.69 -3.93 10.04
CA ALA A 156 -12.61 -4.31 11.12
C ALA A 156 -14.03 -4.63 10.60
N MET A 157 -14.43 -3.98 9.51
CA MET A 157 -15.75 -4.14 8.89
C MET A 157 -15.78 -5.16 7.74
N ARG A 158 -14.71 -5.94 7.52
CA ARG A 158 -14.58 -6.84 6.36
C ARG A 158 -15.68 -7.91 6.26
N GLU A 159 -16.24 -8.33 7.39
CA GLU A 159 -17.31 -9.35 7.46
C GLU A 159 -18.72 -8.73 7.40
N THR A 160 -18.85 -7.40 7.44
CA THR A 160 -20.15 -6.74 7.41
C THR A 160 -20.58 -6.50 5.95
N PRO A 161 -21.69 -7.10 5.45
CA PRO A 161 -22.00 -7.15 4.02
C PRO A 161 -21.99 -5.79 3.29
N VAL A 162 -22.53 -4.74 3.90
CA VAL A 162 -22.59 -3.40 3.31
C VAL A 162 -21.29 -2.62 3.51
N LEU A 163 -20.63 -2.77 4.66
CA LEU A 163 -19.41 -2.01 4.96
C LEU A 163 -18.17 -2.61 4.29
N ARG A 164 -18.23 -3.87 3.85
CA ARG A 164 -17.16 -4.53 3.09
C ARG A 164 -16.82 -3.80 1.79
N PHE A 165 -17.80 -3.11 1.18
CA PHE A 165 -17.60 -2.32 -0.05
C PHE A 165 -16.62 -1.15 0.14
N LEU A 166 -16.46 -0.65 1.37
CA LEU A 166 -15.50 0.43 1.66
C LEU A 166 -14.05 0.03 1.40
N GLY A 167 -13.73 -1.27 1.47
CA GLY A 167 -12.39 -1.80 1.16
C GLY A 167 -12.14 -2.03 -0.33
N TYR A 168 -13.16 -2.03 -1.19
CA TYR A 168 -13.04 -2.44 -2.60
C TYR A 168 -12.10 -1.57 -3.43
N PRO A 169 -12.11 -0.23 -3.31
CA PRO A 169 -11.16 0.60 -4.05
C PRO A 169 -9.71 0.18 -3.79
N GLY A 170 -9.40 -0.15 -2.54
CA GLY A 170 -8.08 -0.64 -2.14
C GLY A 170 -7.76 -2.02 -2.69
N LEU A 171 -8.72 -2.94 -2.73
CA LEU A 171 -8.54 -4.29 -3.29
C LEU A 171 -8.38 -4.25 -4.82
N TRP A 172 -9.05 -3.33 -5.51
CA TRP A 172 -8.88 -3.16 -6.96
C TRP A 172 -7.46 -2.71 -7.31
N LEU A 173 -6.84 -1.85 -6.51
CA LEU A 173 -5.44 -1.48 -6.74
C LEU A 173 -4.51 -2.69 -6.62
N GLN A 174 -4.80 -3.61 -5.70
CA GLN A 174 -4.03 -4.85 -5.54
C GLN A 174 -4.10 -5.74 -6.78
N LEU A 175 -5.15 -5.67 -7.60
CA LEU A 175 -5.18 -6.38 -8.89
C LEU A 175 -4.01 -5.97 -9.79
N LEU A 176 -3.56 -4.71 -9.67
CA LEU A 176 -2.40 -4.17 -10.36
C LEU A 176 -1.08 -4.44 -9.63
N THR A 177 -1.06 -4.28 -8.29
CA THR A 177 0.16 -4.31 -7.47
C THR A 177 0.51 -5.68 -6.86
N THR A 178 -0.28 -6.72 -7.14
CA THR A 178 0.07 -8.12 -6.83
C THR A 178 -0.06 -8.98 -8.09
N LYS A 179 0.65 -10.12 -8.11
CA LYS A 179 0.60 -11.15 -9.16
C LYS A 179 0.67 -12.53 -8.51
N GLU A 180 0.26 -13.57 -9.23
CA GLU A 180 0.35 -14.94 -8.72
C GLU A 180 1.82 -15.35 -8.54
N PRO A 181 2.22 -15.79 -7.33
CA PRO A 181 3.59 -16.20 -7.05
C PRO A 181 3.86 -17.63 -7.51
N THR A 182 5.13 -17.92 -7.81
CA THR A 182 5.61 -19.30 -7.95
C THR A 182 5.77 -19.96 -6.59
N ASP A 183 5.84 -21.29 -6.56
CA ASP A 183 6.00 -22.08 -5.34
C ASP A 183 7.29 -21.70 -4.59
N ASP A 184 8.38 -21.51 -5.33
CA ASP A 184 9.68 -21.03 -4.85
C ASP A 184 9.60 -19.61 -4.25
N GLN A 185 8.74 -18.72 -4.74
CA GLN A 185 8.49 -17.43 -4.09
C GLN A 185 7.67 -17.56 -2.80
N VAL A 186 6.74 -18.52 -2.77
CA VAL A 186 5.96 -18.85 -1.57
C VAL A 186 6.87 -19.42 -0.47
N GLU A 187 7.82 -20.30 -0.80
CA GLU A 187 8.81 -20.83 0.15
C GLU A 187 9.63 -19.72 0.81
N VAL A 188 10.16 -18.79 0.00
CA VAL A 188 10.89 -17.63 0.49
C VAL A 188 10.02 -16.77 1.41
N SER A 189 8.74 -16.58 1.06
CA SER A 189 7.81 -15.79 1.86
C SER A 189 7.48 -16.48 3.19
N ILE A 190 7.30 -17.80 3.20
CA ILE A 190 7.08 -18.59 4.43
C ILE A 190 8.30 -18.48 5.33
N ALA A 191 9.50 -18.70 4.79
CA ALA A 191 10.75 -18.61 5.54
C ALA A 191 10.94 -17.20 6.15
N SER A 192 10.70 -16.16 5.36
CA SER A 192 10.80 -14.77 5.80
C SER A 192 9.79 -14.43 6.90
N PHE A 193 8.55 -14.91 6.75
CA PHE A 193 7.49 -14.70 7.74
C PHE A 193 7.78 -15.43 9.06
N ASN A 194 8.22 -16.68 9.02
CA ASN A 194 8.61 -17.42 10.21
C ASN A 194 9.81 -16.78 10.91
N ARG A 195 10.81 -16.31 10.14
CA ARG A 195 11.96 -15.62 10.72
C ARG A 195 11.55 -14.33 11.44
N MET A 196 10.63 -13.56 10.87
CA MET A 196 10.06 -12.39 11.53
C MET A 196 9.37 -12.77 12.85
N ARG A 197 8.53 -13.82 12.85
CA ARG A 197 7.85 -14.30 14.07
C ARG A 197 8.81 -14.78 15.16
N GLU A 198 9.90 -15.44 14.78
CA GLU A 198 10.95 -15.85 15.72
C GLU A 198 11.61 -14.65 16.39
N LEU A 199 11.91 -13.61 15.63
CA LEU A 199 12.51 -12.38 16.15
C LEU A 199 11.53 -11.63 17.05
N ASP A 200 10.27 -11.49 16.66
CA ASP A 200 9.23 -10.84 17.48
C ASP A 200 9.07 -11.56 18.81
N ALA A 201 9.00 -12.90 18.80
CA ALA A 201 8.93 -13.71 20.03
C ALA A 201 10.17 -13.52 20.93
N GLN A 202 11.37 -13.39 20.34
CA GLN A 202 12.59 -13.07 21.09
C GLN A 202 12.53 -11.69 21.73
N TYR A 203 12.02 -10.67 21.02
CA TYR A 203 11.86 -9.33 21.56
C TYR A 203 10.81 -9.26 22.67
N GLU A 204 9.72 -10.02 22.54
CA GLU A 204 8.61 -10.05 23.50
C GLU A 204 8.88 -10.96 24.72
N ASN A 205 9.98 -11.74 24.72
CA ASN A 205 10.26 -12.80 25.70
C ASN A 205 9.14 -13.85 25.81
N VAL A 206 8.41 -14.10 24.71
CA VAL A 206 7.32 -15.07 24.63
C VAL A 206 7.81 -16.29 23.85
N PRO A 207 7.49 -17.54 24.25
CA PRO A 207 7.84 -18.71 23.45
C PRO A 207 7.13 -18.69 22.09
N VAL A 208 7.88 -18.97 21.01
CA VAL A 208 7.31 -19.09 19.66
C VAL A 208 6.25 -20.19 19.66
N GLN A 209 5.00 -19.85 19.41
CA GLN A 209 3.93 -20.82 19.22
C GLN A 209 4.15 -21.48 17.84
N GLN A 210 4.87 -22.61 17.84
CA GLN A 210 5.28 -23.34 16.65
C GLN A 210 4.04 -23.84 15.89
N SER A 211 3.85 -23.33 14.68
CA SER A 211 3.43 -24.20 13.58
C SER A 211 4.54 -24.19 12.55
N VAL A 212 5.12 -25.39 12.37
CA VAL A 212 5.85 -25.92 11.20
C VAL A 212 7.29 -26.34 11.49
N THR A 213 7.44 -27.67 11.62
CA THR A 213 8.60 -28.46 11.21
C THR A 213 8.85 -28.27 9.72
N GLY A 214 9.76 -27.37 9.38
CA GLY A 214 10.28 -27.20 8.03
C GLY A 214 11.68 -26.61 8.17
N SER A 215 12.67 -27.26 7.58
CA SER A 215 14.09 -26.94 7.75
C SER A 215 14.34 -25.43 7.68
N VAL A 216 14.80 -24.86 8.80
CA VAL A 216 15.36 -23.51 8.84
C VAL A 216 16.52 -23.49 7.86
N LEU A 217 16.30 -22.91 6.68
CA LEU A 217 17.41 -22.50 5.82
C LEU A 217 18.11 -21.38 6.57
N ASP A 218 19.26 -21.72 7.17
CA ASP A 218 20.16 -20.81 7.83
C ASP A 218 20.73 -19.84 6.78
N PRO A 219 20.37 -18.54 6.80
CA PRO A 219 20.88 -17.58 5.83
C PRO A 219 22.38 -17.29 5.98
N ALA A 220 23.04 -17.83 7.03
CA ALA A 220 24.50 -17.82 7.15
C ALA A 220 25.19 -19.02 6.46
N LYS A 221 24.43 -20.00 5.93
CA LYS A 221 24.98 -21.19 5.26
C LYS A 221 24.97 -21.16 3.73
N GLY A 222 24.60 -20.03 3.13
CA GLY A 222 24.67 -19.81 1.67
C GLY A 222 23.39 -20.20 0.95
#